data_AF-A0A2H9RM93-F1
#
_entry.id   AF-A0A2H9RM93-F1
#
_cell.length_a   1.000
_cell.length_b   1.000
_cell.length_c   1.000
_cell.angle_alpha   90.00
_cell.angle_beta   90.00
_cell.angle_gamma   90.00
#
_symmetry.space_group_name_H-M   'P 1'
#
loop_
_entity.id
_entity.type
_entity.pdbx_description
1 polymer ?
#
loop_
_entity_poly.entity_id
_entity_poly.type
_entity_poly.pdbx_seq_one_letter_code
_entity_poly.pdbx_strand_id
1 'polypeptide(L)'
;MRRTSYSLEDNRAKYLDWKHFDLEWLFSNQVFNSINICPSEIPQDFCSPQWICITEPTICPEYGYQTQTCKDYGCENQEIKSQISCNPGICSGCLVPKWFESNAIGDNRCIPYGFRFESQIGWNLELQDGKQSVTLRINDTQDEGVSFSISPKGVVKFNVKDWGNQNYTFVKGDTVKVNVEGWQNEITNLSFFVDEVFYDSENYENSYIRLTLTYTALGRVADTINAYCDIDGTVKPQKEGVKDVLIKCQNNYECSSNQCSNGICIGLGAQIDTQTGLFKSIGCRILNIVSLGSVNYRKCILGDNATNPSP
;
A
#
# COMPACT_ATOMS: atom_id res chain seq x y z
N MET A 1 25.70 -3.16 -6.46
CA MET A 1 25.56 -2.71 -5.06
C MET A 1 25.14 -3.91 -4.22
N ARG A 2 26.07 -4.50 -3.44
CA ARG A 2 25.78 -5.63 -2.56
C ARG A 2 25.02 -5.12 -1.33
N ARG A 3 23.83 -5.65 -1.06
CA ARG A 3 23.08 -5.39 0.19
C ARG A 3 23.64 -6.30 1.27
N THR A 4 24.39 -5.74 2.21
CA THR A 4 24.79 -6.43 3.44
C THR A 4 23.58 -6.52 4.37
N SER A 5 22.98 -7.70 4.47
CA SER A 5 22.07 -8.07 5.56
C SER A 5 22.92 -8.43 6.78
N TYR A 6 22.79 -7.71 7.89
CA TYR A 6 23.57 -7.96 9.10
C TYR A 6 22.92 -9.08 9.93
N SER A 7 23.54 -10.26 9.90
CA SER A 7 23.38 -11.34 10.88
C SER A 7 24.30 -11.03 12.08
N LEU A 8 23.81 -11.12 13.32
CA LEU A 8 24.68 -11.05 14.50
C LEU A 8 25.34 -12.42 14.69
N GLU A 9 26.62 -12.53 14.36
CA GLU A 9 27.39 -13.78 14.49
C GLU A 9 28.52 -13.65 15.51
N ASP A 10 28.83 -14.77 16.15
CA ASP A 10 29.93 -14.92 17.10
C ASP A 10 31.26 -14.59 16.40
N ASN A 11 31.93 -13.54 16.88
CA ASN A 11 33.19 -13.06 16.32
C ASN A 11 34.38 -14.00 16.60
N ARG A 12 34.13 -15.20 17.15
CA ARG A 12 35.13 -16.21 17.53
C ARG A 12 36.19 -15.65 18.47
N ALA A 13 35.90 -14.54 19.15
CA ALA A 13 36.83 -13.95 20.10
C ALA A 13 37.08 -14.97 21.21
N LYS A 14 38.35 -15.29 21.45
CA LYS A 14 38.74 -16.11 22.59
C LYS A 14 38.42 -15.29 23.84
N TYR A 15 37.43 -15.72 24.63
CA TYR A 15 37.11 -15.07 25.90
C TYR A 15 38.39 -14.87 26.71
N LEU A 16 38.71 -13.61 27.02
CA LEU A 16 39.83 -13.28 27.90
C LEU A 16 39.47 -13.78 29.29
N ASP A 17 40.25 -14.73 29.81
CA ASP A 17 40.08 -15.27 31.17
C ASP A 17 40.27 -14.13 32.20
N TRP A 18 39.64 -14.24 33.38
CA TRP A 18 39.64 -13.21 34.43
C TRP A 18 41.05 -12.82 34.90
N LYS A 19 42.05 -13.66 34.61
CA LYS A 19 43.48 -13.44 34.86
C LYS A 19 44.12 -12.36 33.99
N HIS A 20 43.39 -11.83 33.01
CA HIS A 20 43.85 -10.73 32.14
C HIS A 20 43.26 -9.37 32.51
N PHE A 21 42.43 -9.30 33.55
CA PHE A 21 41.94 -8.05 34.11
C PHE A 21 42.85 -7.64 35.28
N ASP A 22 43.62 -6.58 35.07
CA ASP A 22 44.48 -6.00 36.10
C ASP A 22 43.66 -5.12 37.03
N LEU A 23 43.45 -5.53 38.29
CA LEU A 23 42.60 -4.79 39.24
C LEU A 23 43.14 -3.39 39.59
N GLU A 24 44.36 -3.06 39.20
CA GLU A 24 44.98 -1.75 39.43
C GLU A 24 44.60 -0.70 38.37
N TRP A 25 43.93 -1.08 37.28
CA TRP A 25 43.54 -0.17 36.19
C TRP A 25 42.02 0.10 36.16
N LEU A 26 41.62 1.33 35.76
CA LEU A 26 40.22 1.69 35.63
C LEU A 26 39.51 0.76 34.64
N PHE A 27 38.51 0.02 35.14
CA PHE A 27 37.73 -0.98 34.41
C PHE A 27 37.22 -0.49 33.05
N SER A 28 36.85 0.79 32.94
CA SER A 28 36.42 1.41 31.68
C SER A 28 37.49 1.31 30.59
N ASN A 29 38.75 1.60 30.90
CA ASN A 29 39.84 1.54 29.93
C ASN A 29 40.18 0.10 29.50
N GLN A 30 39.99 -0.87 30.40
CA GLN A 30 40.18 -2.29 30.09
C GLN A 30 39.10 -2.81 29.15
N VAL A 31 37.84 -2.43 29.38
CA VAL A 31 36.73 -2.80 28.50
C VAL A 31 36.91 -2.17 27.11
N PHE A 32 37.27 -0.89 27.01
CA PHE A 32 37.48 -0.24 25.72
C PHE A 32 38.69 -0.80 24.96
N ASN A 33 39.79 -1.13 25.64
CA ASN A 33 40.91 -1.81 24.99
C ASN A 33 40.57 -3.24 24.57
N SER A 34 39.77 -3.97 25.36
CA SER A 34 39.31 -5.33 24.99
C SER A 34 38.41 -5.31 23.76
N ILE A 35 37.55 -4.27 23.64
CA ILE A 35 36.73 -4.04 22.44
C ILE A 35 37.61 -3.71 21.23
N ASN A 36 38.67 -2.92 21.39
CA ASN A 36 39.64 -2.63 20.31
C ASN A 36 40.44 -3.88 19.87
N ILE A 37 40.62 -4.87 20.75
CA ILE A 37 41.31 -6.14 20.44
C ILE A 37 40.37 -7.15 19.78
N CYS A 38 39.05 -6.94 19.83
CA CYS A 38 38.09 -7.72 19.07
C CYS A 38 38.00 -7.17 17.64
N PRO A 39 38.64 -7.79 16.63
CA PRO A 39 38.46 -7.34 15.26
C PRO A 39 36.98 -7.47 14.90
N SER A 40 36.36 -6.36 14.49
CA SER A 40 35.02 -6.35 13.88
C SER A 40 35.06 -6.83 12.42
N GLU A 41 36.19 -7.39 11.99
CA GLU A 41 36.41 -7.88 10.64
C GLU A 41 35.81 -9.28 10.52
N ILE A 42 34.55 -9.32 10.07
CA ILE A 42 33.97 -10.54 9.50
C ILE A 42 34.85 -10.88 8.28
N PRO A 43 35.42 -12.10 8.19
CA PRO A 43 36.24 -12.49 7.04
C PRO A 43 35.50 -12.21 5.73
N GLN A 44 36.15 -11.53 4.77
CA GLN A 44 35.52 -11.13 3.50
C GLN A 44 34.98 -12.33 2.68
N ASP A 45 35.46 -13.53 2.97
CA ASP A 45 35.09 -14.77 2.28
C ASP A 45 33.97 -15.57 2.96
N PHE A 46 33.41 -15.09 4.07
CA PHE A 46 32.31 -15.78 4.74
C PHE A 46 30.98 -15.29 4.20
N CYS A 47 30.31 -16.15 3.45
CA CYS A 47 28.98 -15.88 2.96
C CYS A 47 27.97 -16.87 3.54
N SER A 48 26.88 -16.36 4.12
CA SER A 48 25.75 -17.17 4.60
C SER A 48 24.72 -17.33 3.49
N PRO A 49 24.48 -18.55 2.99
CA PRO A 49 23.54 -18.77 1.90
C PRO A 49 22.11 -18.43 2.32
N GLN A 50 21.39 -17.76 1.43
CA GLN A 50 19.99 -17.38 1.59
C GLN A 50 19.17 -18.07 0.51
N TRP A 51 18.66 -19.24 0.85
CA TRP A 51 17.91 -20.08 -0.08
C TRP A 51 16.47 -19.61 -0.24
N ILE A 52 16.04 -19.44 -1.49
CA ILE A 52 14.63 -19.27 -1.87
C ILE A 52 14.29 -20.44 -2.78
N CYS A 53 13.29 -21.22 -2.39
CA CYS A 53 12.84 -22.40 -3.13
C CYS A 53 11.50 -22.14 -3.82
N ILE A 54 11.38 -22.57 -5.08
CA ILE A 54 10.15 -22.48 -5.89
C ILE A 54 9.86 -23.89 -6.42
N THR A 55 8.59 -24.31 -6.36
CA THR A 55 8.16 -25.61 -6.88
C THR A 55 7.32 -25.42 -8.14
N GLU A 56 7.73 -26.06 -9.24
CA GLU A 56 7.07 -25.95 -10.55
C GLU A 56 6.82 -27.34 -11.17
N PRO A 57 5.69 -27.53 -11.89
CA PRO A 57 4.54 -26.61 -12.01
C PRO A 57 3.74 -26.53 -10.71
N THR A 58 3.01 -25.44 -10.46
CA THR A 58 2.26 -25.25 -9.20
C THR A 58 1.16 -26.28 -8.99
N ILE A 59 0.56 -26.80 -10.07
CA ILE A 59 -0.38 -27.93 -10.00
C ILE A 59 0.40 -29.19 -10.34
N CYS A 60 0.28 -30.22 -9.50
CA CYS A 60 0.96 -31.48 -9.73
C CYS A 60 0.51 -32.07 -11.08
N PRO A 61 1.44 -32.34 -12.00
CA PRO A 61 1.12 -32.84 -13.32
C PRO A 61 0.76 -34.33 -13.29
N GLU A 62 0.20 -34.85 -14.39
CA GLU A 62 -0.25 -36.25 -14.49
C GLU A 62 0.86 -37.28 -14.23
N TYR A 63 2.11 -36.92 -14.50
CA TYR A 63 3.27 -37.78 -14.23
C TYR A 63 3.66 -37.84 -12.75
N GLY A 64 3.02 -37.07 -11.85
CA GLY A 64 3.13 -37.23 -10.40
C GLY A 64 4.40 -36.67 -9.76
N TYR A 65 5.12 -35.78 -10.46
CA TYR A 65 6.33 -35.15 -9.92
C TYR A 65 6.33 -33.64 -10.17
N GLN A 66 6.85 -32.89 -9.21
CA GLN A 66 7.18 -31.47 -9.35
C GLN A 66 8.66 -31.25 -9.10
N THR A 67 9.20 -30.19 -9.67
CA THR A 67 10.60 -29.81 -9.49
C THR A 67 10.66 -28.66 -8.50
N GLN A 68 11.31 -28.88 -7.36
CA GLN A 68 11.67 -27.80 -6.45
C GLN A 68 13.07 -27.30 -6.81
N THR A 69 13.15 -25.99 -7.03
CA THR A 69 14.35 -25.28 -7.41
C THR A 69 14.68 -24.28 -6.30
N CYS A 70 15.77 -24.52 -5.58
CA CYS A 70 16.28 -23.61 -4.56
C CYS A 70 17.46 -22.81 -5.09
N LYS A 71 17.31 -21.49 -5.09
CA LYS A 71 18.34 -20.56 -5.53
C LYS A 71 18.86 -19.78 -4.32
N ASP A 72 20.18 -19.73 -4.21
CA ASP A 72 20.86 -18.91 -3.22
C ASP A 72 21.05 -17.48 -3.75
N TYR A 73 20.54 -16.50 -3.00
CA TYR A 73 20.68 -15.08 -3.32
C TYR A 73 21.74 -14.37 -2.48
N GLY A 74 22.32 -15.07 -1.50
CA GLY A 74 23.38 -14.56 -0.64
C GLY A 74 24.76 -14.78 -1.23
N CYS A 75 25.04 -16.03 -1.64
CA CYS A 75 26.43 -16.47 -1.91
C CYS A 75 26.68 -16.99 -3.32
N GLU A 76 25.71 -16.83 -4.22
CA GLU A 76 25.82 -17.32 -5.60
C GLU A 76 26.15 -18.83 -5.67
N ASN A 77 25.73 -19.60 -4.65
CA ASN A 77 25.84 -21.05 -4.69
C ASN A 77 25.03 -21.62 -5.87
N GLN A 78 25.46 -22.79 -6.35
CA GLN A 78 24.75 -23.48 -7.42
C GLN A 78 23.30 -23.78 -7.02
N GLU A 79 22.41 -23.61 -7.97
CA GLU A 79 20.99 -23.90 -7.83
C GLU A 79 20.78 -25.39 -7.51
N ILE A 80 20.04 -25.66 -6.45
CA ILE A 80 19.71 -27.02 -6.02
C ILE A 80 18.36 -27.37 -6.63
N LYS A 81 18.31 -28.47 -7.39
CA LYS A 81 17.06 -29.03 -7.94
C LYS A 81 16.78 -30.37 -7.33
N SER A 82 15.55 -30.54 -6.83
CA SER A 82 15.03 -31.80 -6.33
C SER A 82 13.70 -32.13 -6.99
N GLN A 83 13.44 -33.41 -7.23
CA GLN A 83 12.13 -33.89 -7.64
C GLN A 83 11.34 -34.30 -6.40
N ILE A 84 10.10 -33.84 -6.33
CA ILE A 84 9.17 -34.12 -5.25
C ILE A 84 8.00 -34.90 -5.85
N SER A 85 7.71 -36.07 -5.28
CA SER A 85 6.52 -36.85 -5.64
C SER A 85 5.26 -36.14 -5.14
N CYS A 86 4.26 -36.04 -6.00
CA CYS A 86 2.99 -35.40 -5.73
C CYS A 86 1.83 -36.17 -6.38
N ASN A 87 0.60 -35.98 -5.88
CA ASN A 87 -0.58 -36.57 -6.51
C ASN A 87 -1.09 -35.64 -7.61
N PRO A 88 -1.34 -36.15 -8.84
CA PRO A 88 -1.84 -35.34 -9.94
C PRO A 88 -3.05 -34.48 -9.56
N GLY A 89 -3.04 -33.21 -9.98
CA GLY A 89 -4.11 -32.25 -9.72
C GLY A 89 -4.06 -31.55 -8.37
N ILE A 90 -3.16 -31.94 -7.45
CA ILE A 90 -2.98 -31.23 -6.17
C ILE A 90 -2.18 -29.93 -6.39
N CYS A 91 -2.68 -28.84 -5.80
CA CYS A 91 -2.00 -27.55 -5.79
C CYS A 91 -0.85 -27.55 -4.77
N SER A 92 0.35 -27.21 -5.22
CA SER A 92 1.52 -26.91 -4.38
C SER A 92 1.48 -25.44 -3.97
N GLY A 93 0.45 -25.13 -3.20
CA GLY A 93 0.06 -23.78 -2.86
C GLY A 93 -1.36 -23.71 -2.32
N CYS A 94 -1.94 -22.52 -2.31
CA CYS A 94 -3.29 -22.28 -1.83
C CYS A 94 -4.27 -22.46 -2.98
N LEU A 95 -5.29 -23.29 -2.75
CA LEU A 95 -6.42 -23.39 -3.65
C LEU A 95 -7.42 -22.28 -3.31
N VAL A 96 -7.47 -21.24 -4.14
CA VAL A 96 -8.32 -20.08 -3.90
C VAL A 96 -9.58 -20.16 -4.77
N PRO A 97 -10.78 -20.13 -4.16
CA PRO A 97 -12.03 -20.04 -4.90
C PRO A 97 -12.09 -18.78 -5.77
N LYS A 98 -12.65 -18.86 -6.98
CA LYS A 98 -12.67 -17.72 -7.91
C LYS A 98 -13.53 -16.52 -7.49
N TRP A 99 -14.41 -16.64 -6.49
CA TRP A 99 -15.19 -15.48 -5.99
C TRP A 99 -14.33 -14.42 -5.26
N PHE A 100 -13.02 -14.66 -5.14
CA PHE A 100 -12.02 -13.65 -4.77
C PHE A 100 -11.59 -12.72 -5.92
N GLU A 101 -12.01 -12.97 -7.17
CA GLU A 101 -11.81 -12.06 -8.30
C GLU A 101 -13.18 -11.75 -8.96
N SER A 102 -13.52 -10.47 -9.09
CA SER A 102 -14.86 -9.98 -9.45
C SER A 102 -15.38 -10.38 -10.84
N ASN A 103 -14.57 -11.00 -11.71
CA ASN A 103 -14.89 -11.16 -13.14
C ASN A 103 -14.61 -12.56 -13.75
N ALA A 104 -14.49 -13.63 -12.97
CA ALA A 104 -14.17 -14.96 -13.54
C ALA A 104 -15.14 -16.07 -13.08
N ILE A 105 -16.05 -16.50 -13.97
CA ILE A 105 -16.76 -17.77 -13.84
C ILE A 105 -15.81 -18.89 -14.31
N GLY A 106 -15.41 -19.80 -13.41
CA GLY A 106 -14.63 -21.01 -13.76
C GLY A 106 -13.98 -21.70 -12.55
N ASP A 107 -13.04 -22.62 -12.83
CA ASP A 107 -12.39 -23.47 -11.81
C ASP A 107 -11.49 -22.70 -10.82
N ASN A 108 -11.30 -23.27 -9.62
CA ASN A 108 -10.42 -22.75 -8.55
C ASN A 108 -8.99 -22.48 -9.06
N ARG A 109 -8.35 -21.42 -8.55
CA ARG A 109 -6.97 -21.04 -8.93
C ARG A 109 -5.98 -21.60 -7.91
N CYS A 110 -4.89 -22.16 -8.39
CA CYS A 110 -3.75 -22.56 -7.57
C CYS A 110 -2.74 -21.40 -7.45
N ILE A 111 -2.53 -20.91 -6.24
CA ILE A 111 -1.57 -19.83 -5.95
C ILE A 111 -0.34 -20.43 -5.27
N PRO A 112 0.89 -20.28 -5.82
CA PRO A 112 2.09 -20.84 -5.19
C PRO A 112 2.32 -20.31 -3.77
N TYR A 113 2.96 -21.11 -2.92
CA TYR A 113 3.39 -20.67 -1.59
C TYR A 113 4.27 -19.42 -1.64
N GLY A 114 4.04 -18.49 -0.71
CA GLY A 114 4.77 -17.23 -0.62
C GLY A 114 4.38 -16.19 -1.68
N PHE A 115 3.46 -16.51 -2.58
CA PHE A 115 2.91 -15.52 -3.52
C PHE A 115 2.05 -14.50 -2.77
N ARG A 116 2.24 -13.23 -3.09
CA ARG A 116 1.57 -12.08 -2.49
C ARG A 116 0.58 -11.48 -3.47
N PHE A 117 -0.60 -11.12 -2.99
CA PHE A 117 -1.64 -10.52 -3.80
C PHE A 117 -2.57 -9.68 -2.94
N GLU A 118 -3.26 -8.74 -3.58
CA GLU A 118 -4.34 -7.99 -2.95
C GLU A 118 -5.60 -8.86 -2.95
N SER A 119 -6.18 -9.09 -1.78
CA SER A 119 -7.36 -9.92 -1.58
C SER A 119 -8.51 -9.06 -1.11
N GLN A 120 -9.65 -9.18 -1.77
CA GLN A 120 -10.90 -8.60 -1.28
C GLN A 120 -11.38 -9.41 -0.06
N ILE A 121 -11.67 -8.72 1.05
CA ILE A 121 -12.18 -9.34 2.30
C ILE A 121 -13.59 -8.91 2.66
N GLY A 122 -14.14 -7.92 1.95
CA GLY A 122 -15.46 -7.41 2.24
C GLY A 122 -15.90 -6.30 1.32
N TRP A 123 -17.00 -5.67 1.73
CA TRP A 123 -17.55 -4.47 1.14
C TRP A 123 -17.85 -3.50 2.27
N ASN A 124 -17.33 -2.29 2.16
CA ASN A 124 -17.77 -1.18 2.99
C ASN A 124 -18.61 -0.20 2.18
N LEU A 125 -19.52 0.47 2.88
CA LEU A 125 -20.27 1.57 2.32
C LEU A 125 -19.50 2.86 2.58
N GLU A 126 -19.05 3.50 1.51
CA GLU A 126 -18.37 4.79 1.58
C GLU A 126 -19.07 5.79 0.68
N LEU A 127 -18.97 7.08 1.05
CA LEU A 127 -19.44 8.16 0.20
C LEU A 127 -18.47 8.31 -0.97
N GLN A 128 -19.01 8.15 -2.17
CA GLN A 128 -18.29 8.34 -3.42
C GLN A 128 -18.82 9.56 -4.14
N ASP A 129 -17.89 10.41 -4.57
CA ASP A 129 -18.20 11.50 -5.48
C ASP A 129 -18.16 11.00 -6.92
N GLY A 130 -19.16 11.37 -7.69
CA GLY A 130 -19.27 11.06 -9.10
C GLY A 130 -19.57 12.29 -9.93
N LYS A 131 -19.15 12.23 -11.20
CA LYS A 131 -19.39 13.28 -12.18
C LYS A 131 -19.80 12.66 -13.51
N GLN A 132 -20.91 13.12 -14.06
CA GLN A 132 -21.43 12.63 -15.33
C GLN A 132 -21.90 13.79 -16.19
N SER A 133 -21.64 13.73 -17.49
CA SER A 133 -22.19 14.69 -18.45
C SER A 133 -23.33 14.04 -19.22
N VAL A 134 -24.45 14.74 -19.33
CA VAL A 134 -25.64 14.32 -20.07
C VAL A 134 -26.05 15.40 -21.06
N THR A 135 -26.57 14.98 -22.21
CA THR A 135 -27.24 15.89 -23.15
C THR A 135 -28.71 15.50 -23.18
N LEU A 136 -29.60 16.45 -22.88
CA LEU A 136 -31.05 16.25 -22.91
C LEU A 136 -31.61 17.05 -24.09
N ARG A 137 -32.26 16.38 -25.03
CA ARG A 137 -32.94 17.01 -26.17
C ARG A 137 -34.44 17.06 -25.92
N ILE A 138 -35.12 18.04 -26.49
CA ILE A 138 -36.57 18.18 -26.34
C ILE A 138 -37.29 16.89 -26.79
N ASN A 139 -36.89 16.34 -27.93
CA ASN A 139 -37.48 15.11 -28.47
C ASN A 139 -37.23 13.86 -27.59
N ASP A 140 -36.22 13.88 -26.71
CA ASP A 140 -35.89 12.75 -25.83
C ASP A 140 -36.78 12.70 -24.57
N THR A 141 -37.61 13.73 -24.32
CA THR A 141 -38.41 13.86 -23.09
C THR A 141 -39.86 13.44 -23.21
N GLN A 142 -40.13 12.44 -24.06
CA GLN A 142 -41.43 11.78 -24.11
C GLN A 142 -41.65 10.77 -22.97
N ASP A 143 -40.62 10.49 -22.16
CA ASP A 143 -40.72 9.59 -21.01
C ASP A 143 -41.56 10.20 -19.87
N GLU A 144 -42.40 9.36 -19.25
CA GLU A 144 -43.24 9.76 -18.13
C GLU A 144 -42.38 10.28 -16.95
N GLY A 145 -42.45 11.58 -16.68
CA GLY A 145 -41.91 12.17 -15.46
C GLY A 145 -40.76 13.16 -15.62
N VAL A 146 -40.28 13.43 -16.83
CA VAL A 146 -39.34 14.55 -17.10
C VAL A 146 -39.99 15.50 -18.09
N SER A 147 -40.04 16.78 -17.76
CA SER A 147 -40.50 17.81 -18.71
C SER A 147 -39.56 19.00 -18.68
N PHE A 148 -39.21 19.50 -19.85
CA PHE A 148 -38.43 20.73 -19.92
C PHE A 148 -38.71 21.54 -21.18
N SER A 149 -38.43 22.83 -21.09
CA SER A 149 -38.60 23.76 -22.21
C SER A 149 -37.47 24.77 -22.25
N ILE A 150 -37.11 25.19 -23.46
CA ILE A 150 -36.04 26.16 -23.69
C ILE A 150 -36.66 27.38 -24.38
N SER A 151 -36.47 28.56 -23.80
CA SER A 151 -36.90 29.81 -24.42
C SER A 151 -35.89 30.31 -25.46
N PRO A 152 -36.29 31.16 -26.42
CA PRO A 152 -35.37 31.81 -27.36
C PRO A 152 -34.26 32.65 -26.69
N LYS A 153 -34.44 33.01 -25.41
CA LYS A 153 -33.45 33.74 -24.62
C LYS A 153 -32.46 32.83 -23.90
N GLY A 154 -32.51 31.52 -24.12
CA GLY A 154 -31.65 30.54 -23.46
C GLY A 154 -32.04 30.24 -22.01
N VAL A 155 -33.24 30.63 -21.57
CA VAL A 155 -33.79 30.25 -20.26
C VAL A 155 -34.44 28.89 -20.37
N VAL A 156 -34.03 27.97 -19.51
CA VAL A 156 -34.55 26.59 -19.43
C VAL A 156 -35.49 26.49 -18.24
N LYS A 157 -36.65 25.85 -18.42
CA LYS A 157 -37.51 25.38 -17.33
C LYS A 157 -37.48 23.86 -17.33
N PHE A 158 -37.11 23.26 -16.21
CA PHE A 158 -36.89 21.82 -16.07
C PHE A 158 -37.66 21.29 -14.87
N ASN A 159 -38.40 20.21 -15.06
CA ASN A 159 -39.19 19.55 -14.02
C ASN A 159 -38.97 18.05 -14.11
N VAL A 160 -38.71 17.44 -12.95
CA VAL A 160 -38.57 15.99 -12.81
C VAL A 160 -39.48 15.54 -11.68
N LYS A 161 -40.46 14.70 -12.01
CA LYS A 161 -41.46 14.17 -11.09
C LYS A 161 -40.79 13.42 -9.93
N ASP A 162 -39.79 12.62 -10.24
CA ASP A 162 -39.05 11.82 -9.26
C ASP A 162 -38.20 12.67 -8.31
N TRP A 163 -37.92 13.94 -8.67
CA TRP A 163 -37.17 14.88 -7.83
C TRP A 163 -38.12 15.72 -6.97
N GLY A 164 -39.14 15.05 -6.40
CA GLY A 164 -40.18 15.71 -5.61
C GLY A 164 -41.04 16.69 -6.41
N ASN A 165 -41.12 16.51 -7.74
CA ASN A 165 -41.87 17.37 -8.65
C ASN A 165 -41.46 18.86 -8.60
N GLN A 166 -40.18 19.12 -8.37
CA GLN A 166 -39.65 20.49 -8.31
C GLN A 166 -39.42 21.08 -9.69
N ASN A 167 -39.67 22.39 -9.81
CA ASN A 167 -39.42 23.18 -11.01
C ASN A 167 -38.11 23.95 -10.86
N TYR A 168 -37.20 23.77 -11.80
CA TYR A 168 -35.93 24.47 -11.90
C TYR A 168 -35.98 25.44 -13.07
N THR A 169 -35.42 26.63 -12.88
CA THR A 169 -35.24 27.61 -13.95
C THR A 169 -33.80 28.09 -13.94
N PHE A 170 -33.12 27.98 -15.07
CA PHE A 170 -31.68 28.24 -15.16
C PHE A 170 -31.26 28.66 -16.57
N VAL A 171 -30.05 29.21 -16.68
CA VAL A 171 -29.37 29.58 -17.93
C VAL A 171 -27.99 28.92 -18.00
N LYS A 172 -27.34 29.03 -19.16
CA LYS A 172 -25.95 28.56 -19.35
C LYS A 172 -25.02 29.18 -18.30
N GLY A 173 -24.21 28.34 -17.66
CA GLY A 173 -23.26 28.74 -16.61
C GLY A 173 -23.80 28.63 -15.18
N ASP A 174 -25.09 28.35 -15.00
CA ASP A 174 -25.65 28.17 -13.66
C ASP A 174 -25.22 26.83 -13.04
N THR A 175 -25.07 26.84 -11.71
CA THR A 175 -25.02 25.61 -10.90
C THR A 175 -26.29 25.51 -10.08
N VAL A 176 -27.02 24.41 -10.26
CA VAL A 176 -28.28 24.16 -9.57
C VAL A 176 -28.10 23.00 -8.61
N LYS A 177 -28.51 23.19 -7.35
CA LYS A 177 -28.55 22.12 -6.34
C LYS A 177 -29.93 21.46 -6.37
N VAL A 178 -29.95 20.14 -6.38
CA VAL A 178 -31.17 19.33 -6.37
C VAL A 178 -31.46 18.93 -4.93
N ASN A 179 -32.70 19.08 -4.49
CA ASN A 179 -33.11 18.54 -3.19
C ASN A 179 -33.32 17.03 -3.32
N VAL A 180 -32.45 16.25 -2.67
CA VAL A 180 -32.49 14.78 -2.63
C VAL A 180 -33.06 14.24 -1.32
N GLU A 181 -33.61 15.10 -0.46
CA GLU A 181 -34.25 14.69 0.79
C GLU A 181 -35.41 13.71 0.51
N GLY A 182 -35.38 12.55 1.17
CA GLY A 182 -36.40 11.51 1.02
C GLY A 182 -36.19 10.56 -0.17
N TRP A 183 -35.14 10.72 -0.96
CA TRP A 183 -34.75 9.70 -1.94
C TRP A 183 -34.26 8.46 -1.18
N GLN A 184 -34.44 7.26 -1.74
CA GLN A 184 -34.03 6.01 -1.10
C GLN A 184 -32.50 5.99 -0.94
N ASN A 185 -32.04 6.53 0.19
CA ASN A 185 -30.79 6.39 0.97
C ASN A 185 -29.43 6.26 0.28
N GLU A 186 -29.32 6.37 -1.03
CA GLU A 186 -28.04 6.17 -1.73
C GLU A 186 -27.41 7.49 -2.18
N ILE A 187 -28.17 8.57 -2.41
CA ILE A 187 -27.62 9.86 -2.86
C ILE A 187 -27.76 10.89 -1.74
N THR A 188 -26.64 11.44 -1.30
CA THR A 188 -26.59 12.46 -0.23
C THR A 188 -26.56 13.88 -0.78
N ASN A 189 -25.94 14.07 -1.94
CA ASN A 189 -25.87 15.36 -2.62
C ASN A 189 -26.02 15.15 -4.13
N LEU A 190 -26.76 16.05 -4.78
CA LEU A 190 -26.83 16.13 -6.23
C LEU A 190 -26.87 17.60 -6.66
N SER A 191 -26.05 17.93 -7.65
CA SER A 191 -26.06 19.23 -8.32
C SER A 191 -25.77 19.04 -9.79
N PHE A 192 -26.18 20.00 -10.61
CA PHE A 192 -25.79 20.03 -12.02
C PHE A 192 -25.31 21.41 -12.43
N PHE A 193 -24.30 21.44 -13.28
CA PHE A 193 -23.81 22.63 -13.96
C PHE A 193 -24.34 22.66 -15.39
N VAL A 194 -24.80 23.83 -15.83
CA VAL A 194 -25.37 24.01 -17.17
C VAL A 194 -24.26 24.39 -18.14
N ASP A 195 -23.67 23.38 -18.79
CA ASP A 195 -22.57 23.58 -19.75
C ASP A 195 -23.02 24.35 -20.99
N GLU A 196 -24.19 23.98 -21.52
CA GLU A 196 -24.69 24.51 -22.79
C GLU A 196 -26.22 24.50 -22.83
N VAL A 197 -26.78 25.55 -23.41
CA VAL A 197 -28.20 25.64 -23.75
C VAL A 197 -28.27 26.05 -25.22
N PHE A 198 -28.89 25.21 -26.03
CA PHE A 198 -29.06 25.44 -27.46
C PHE A 198 -30.55 25.49 -27.80
N TYR A 199 -30.97 26.58 -28.44
CA TYR A 199 -32.32 26.78 -28.95
C TYR A 199 -32.28 26.83 -30.47
N ASP A 200 -33.00 25.91 -31.12
CA ASP A 200 -33.16 25.89 -32.58
C ASP A 200 -34.46 26.61 -32.94
N SER A 201 -34.33 27.77 -33.58
CA SER A 201 -35.48 28.59 -34.02
C SER A 201 -36.20 28.03 -35.23
N GLU A 202 -35.55 27.16 -36.02
CA GLU A 202 -36.13 26.54 -37.20
C GLU A 202 -36.85 25.25 -36.85
N ASN A 203 -36.30 24.48 -35.91
CA ASN A 203 -36.89 23.25 -35.42
C ASN A 203 -36.70 23.08 -33.91
N TYR A 204 -37.70 23.48 -33.13
CA TYR A 204 -37.64 23.45 -31.66
C TYR A 204 -37.27 22.08 -31.08
N GLU A 205 -37.67 20.98 -31.72
CA GLU A 205 -37.37 19.61 -31.27
C GLU A 205 -35.88 19.27 -31.28
N ASN A 206 -35.07 20.01 -32.05
CA ASN A 206 -33.61 19.89 -32.06
C ASN A 206 -32.94 20.66 -30.92
N SER A 207 -33.69 21.46 -30.15
CA SER A 207 -33.14 22.20 -29.01
C SER A 207 -32.67 21.23 -27.93
N TYR A 208 -31.59 21.58 -27.25
CA TYR A 208 -30.98 20.71 -26.24
C TYR A 208 -30.29 21.47 -25.13
N ILE A 209 -30.06 20.79 -24.01
CA ILE A 209 -29.20 21.25 -22.93
C ILE A 209 -28.11 20.22 -22.67
N ARG A 210 -26.91 20.70 -22.33
CA ARG A 210 -25.82 19.88 -21.84
C ARG A 210 -25.60 20.20 -20.37
N LEU A 211 -25.68 19.17 -19.54
CA LEU A 211 -25.55 19.27 -18.11
C LEU A 211 -24.38 18.41 -17.65
N THR A 212 -23.66 18.90 -16.64
CA THR A 212 -22.68 18.12 -15.91
C THR A 212 -23.19 17.92 -14.49
N LEU A 213 -23.66 16.71 -14.20
CA LEU A 213 -24.10 16.30 -12.87
C LEU A 213 -22.89 16.01 -11.99
N THR A 214 -22.94 16.48 -10.76
CA THR A 214 -22.02 16.15 -9.68
C THR A 214 -22.84 15.62 -8.52
N TYR A 215 -22.52 14.41 -8.06
CA TYR A 215 -23.28 13.73 -7.01
C TYR A 215 -22.35 13.10 -5.98
N THR A 216 -22.86 12.92 -4.77
CA THR A 216 -22.21 12.14 -3.72
C THR A 216 -23.19 11.03 -3.32
N ALA A 217 -22.77 9.78 -3.47
CA ALA A 217 -23.61 8.62 -3.21
C ALA A 217 -22.91 7.57 -2.33
N LEU A 218 -23.67 6.80 -1.55
CA LEU A 218 -23.19 5.63 -0.83
C LEU A 218 -22.92 4.50 -1.81
N GLY A 219 -21.65 4.35 -2.19
CA GLY A 219 -21.16 3.28 -3.04
C GLY A 219 -20.62 2.11 -2.21
N ARG A 220 -20.64 0.91 -2.79
CA ARG A 220 -19.89 -0.23 -2.23
C ARG A 220 -18.43 -0.14 -2.68
N VAL A 221 -17.53 -0.01 -1.73
CA VAL A 221 -16.09 -0.09 -1.94
C VAL A 221 -15.62 -1.46 -1.48
N ALA A 222 -14.82 -2.12 -2.31
CA ALA A 222 -14.21 -3.39 -1.93
C ALA A 222 -13.15 -3.13 -0.87
N ASP A 223 -13.29 -3.75 0.29
CA ASP A 223 -12.20 -3.78 1.27
C ASP A 223 -11.14 -4.74 0.77
N THR A 224 -9.93 -4.23 0.63
CA THR A 224 -8.79 -5.04 0.22
C THR A 224 -7.74 -5.12 1.31
N ILE A 225 -7.11 -6.28 1.41
CA ILE A 225 -5.92 -6.48 2.23
C ILE A 225 -4.80 -7.04 1.37
N ASN A 226 -3.58 -6.75 1.76
CA ASN A 226 -2.45 -7.52 1.26
C ASN A 226 -2.50 -8.90 1.89
N ALA A 227 -2.56 -9.94 1.08
CA ALA A 227 -2.60 -11.33 1.52
C ALA A 227 -1.41 -12.12 0.95
N TYR A 228 -1.14 -13.28 1.54
CA TYR A 228 -0.15 -14.22 1.07
C TYR A 228 -0.67 -15.66 1.20
N CYS A 229 -0.14 -16.55 0.36
CA CYS A 229 -0.36 -17.98 0.52
C CYS A 229 0.67 -18.58 1.49
N ASP A 230 0.21 -19.07 2.63
CA ASP A 230 1.06 -19.68 3.64
C ASP A 230 1.32 -21.17 3.35
N ILE A 231 2.38 -21.73 3.92
CA ILE A 231 2.82 -23.13 3.71
C ILE A 231 1.81 -24.18 4.15
N ASP A 232 0.81 -23.79 4.94
CA ASP A 232 -0.31 -24.65 5.34
C ASP A 232 -1.44 -24.72 4.30
N GLY A 233 -1.27 -24.04 3.15
CA GLY A 233 -2.25 -24.01 2.07
C GLY A 233 -3.37 -22.99 2.28
N THR A 234 -3.27 -22.14 3.30
CA THR A 234 -4.28 -21.11 3.59
C THR A 234 -3.81 -19.71 3.21
N VAL A 235 -4.76 -18.90 2.73
CA VAL A 235 -4.52 -17.48 2.45
C VAL A 235 -4.63 -16.71 3.76
N LYS A 236 -3.59 -15.93 4.09
CA LYS A 236 -3.53 -15.14 5.32
C LYS A 236 -3.24 -13.66 5.02
N PRO A 237 -3.76 -12.72 5.83
CA PRO A 237 -3.38 -11.31 5.72
C PRO A 237 -1.89 -11.14 6.01
N GLN A 238 -1.24 -10.25 5.27
CA GLN A 238 0.10 -9.80 5.60
C GLN A 238 0.09 -8.99 6.89
N LYS A 239 1.13 -9.20 7.69
CA LYS A 239 1.37 -8.54 8.96
C LYS A 239 2.05 -7.20 8.71
N GLU A 240 1.43 -6.13 9.19
CA GLU A 240 2.01 -4.79 9.13
C GLU A 240 2.61 -4.40 10.47
N GLY A 241 3.92 -4.23 10.52
CA GLY A 241 4.61 -3.76 11.72
C GLY A 241 4.19 -2.34 12.05
N VAL A 242 3.37 -2.17 13.08
CA VAL A 242 3.05 -0.85 13.65
C VAL A 242 4.28 -0.34 14.42
N LYS A 243 4.53 0.96 14.37
CA LYS A 243 5.57 1.61 15.18
C LYS A 243 5.37 1.19 16.64
N ASP A 244 6.40 0.65 17.26
CA ASP A 244 6.45 0.15 18.64
C ASP A 244 5.78 -1.22 18.95
N VAL A 245 5.30 -1.96 17.94
CA VAL A 245 4.79 -3.33 18.13
C VAL A 245 5.66 -4.35 17.37
N LEU A 246 6.34 -5.23 18.11
CA LEU A 246 7.11 -6.33 17.55
C LEU A 246 6.17 -7.45 17.08
N ILE A 247 5.91 -7.51 15.78
CA ILE A 247 5.06 -8.55 15.19
C ILE A 247 5.92 -9.72 14.73
N LYS A 248 5.59 -10.93 15.23
CA LYS A 248 6.32 -12.15 14.90
C LYS A 248 6.04 -12.63 13.48
N CYS A 249 7.07 -13.12 12.80
CA CYS A 249 7.02 -13.75 11.49
C CYS A 249 7.93 -14.99 11.44
N GLN A 250 7.65 -15.89 10.51
CA GLN A 250 8.50 -17.05 10.21
C GLN A 250 9.21 -16.89 8.86
N ASN A 251 8.63 -16.11 7.94
CA ASN A 251 9.17 -15.86 6.61
C ASN A 251 8.93 -14.40 6.17
N ASN A 252 9.58 -14.01 5.07
CA ASN A 252 9.54 -12.62 4.56
C ASN A 252 8.17 -12.22 4.00
N TYR A 253 7.45 -13.16 3.37
CA TYR A 253 6.17 -12.87 2.72
C TYR A 253 5.01 -12.71 3.71
N GLU A 254 5.17 -13.11 4.97
CA GLU A 254 4.27 -12.76 6.06
C GLU A 254 4.21 -11.26 6.32
N CYS A 255 5.28 -10.51 6.05
CA CYS A 255 5.39 -9.10 6.40
C CYS A 255 4.99 -8.20 5.23
N SER A 256 4.22 -7.14 5.48
CA SER A 256 3.89 -6.12 4.47
C SER A 256 5.16 -5.51 3.85
N SER A 257 6.20 -5.33 4.66
CA SER A 257 7.54 -4.84 4.26
C SER A 257 8.38 -5.83 3.46
N ASN A 258 7.93 -7.08 3.31
CA ASN A 258 8.73 -8.19 2.76
C ASN A 258 9.99 -8.53 3.56
N GLN A 259 10.08 -8.14 4.83
CA GLN A 259 11.28 -8.35 5.63
C GLN A 259 10.93 -8.90 7.00
N CYS A 260 11.31 -10.16 7.21
CA CYS A 260 11.30 -10.85 8.49
C CYS A 260 12.74 -11.03 8.96
N SER A 261 13.10 -10.44 10.10
CA SER A 261 14.43 -10.54 10.67
C SER A 261 14.32 -10.98 12.12
N ASN A 262 15.07 -12.01 12.49
CA ASN A 262 15.02 -12.60 13.84
C ASN A 262 13.59 -12.97 14.28
N GLY A 263 12.76 -13.39 13.32
CA GLY A 263 11.37 -13.73 13.55
C GLY A 263 10.46 -12.54 13.82
N ILE A 264 10.84 -11.32 13.41
CA ILE A 264 10.07 -10.09 13.60
C ILE A 264 9.96 -9.32 12.27
N CYS A 265 8.76 -8.83 11.94
CA CYS A 265 8.52 -8.00 10.76
C CYS A 265 9.15 -6.62 10.94
N ILE A 266 10.03 -6.23 10.02
CA ILE A 266 10.69 -4.92 10.03
C ILE A 266 9.94 -3.94 9.13
N GLY A 267 9.41 -2.86 9.68
CA GLY A 267 8.90 -1.73 8.90
C GLY A 267 10.04 -0.86 8.35
N LEU A 268 10.39 -1.02 7.08
CA LEU A 268 11.48 -0.27 6.44
C LEU A 268 11.27 1.25 6.48
N GLY A 269 10.03 1.74 6.39
CA GLY A 269 9.70 3.17 6.51
C GLY A 269 10.03 3.76 7.88
N ALA A 270 9.74 3.01 8.96
CA ALA A 270 10.01 3.46 10.32
C ALA A 270 11.51 3.49 10.66
N GLN A 271 12.30 2.58 10.08
CA GLN A 271 13.76 2.54 10.27
C GLN A 271 14.51 3.64 9.51
N ILE A 272 14.02 4.04 8.33
CA ILE A 272 14.59 5.17 7.57
C ILE A 272 14.41 6.49 8.35
N ASP A 273 13.27 6.69 9.00
CA ASP A 273 13.02 7.86 9.85
C ASP A 273 13.92 7.89 11.10
N THR A 274 14.29 6.74 11.64
CA THR A 274 15.17 6.67 12.82
C THR A 274 16.64 6.84 12.45
N GLN A 275 17.07 6.29 11.31
CA GLN A 275 18.45 6.44 10.83
C GLN A 275 18.74 7.86 10.33
N THR A 276 17.78 8.51 9.65
CA THR A 276 17.92 9.92 9.24
C THR A 276 18.15 10.83 10.45
N GLY A 277 17.54 10.56 11.61
CA GLY A 277 17.81 11.28 12.87
C GLY A 277 19.24 11.11 13.39
N LEU A 278 19.79 9.89 13.33
CA LEU A 278 21.17 9.61 13.73
C LEU A 278 22.19 10.27 12.80
N PHE A 279 22.05 10.14 11.48
CA PHE A 279 22.94 10.78 10.50
C PHE A 279 22.84 12.31 10.54
N LYS A 280 21.64 12.86 10.78
CA LYS A 280 21.45 14.30 11.01
C LYS A 280 22.18 14.75 12.26
N SER A 281 22.12 14.00 13.36
CA SER A 281 22.84 14.35 14.59
C SER A 281 24.36 14.33 14.41
N ILE A 282 24.90 13.32 13.70
CA ILE A 282 26.34 13.18 13.44
C ILE A 282 26.81 14.28 12.48
N GLY A 283 26.08 14.50 11.38
CA GLY A 283 26.37 15.57 10.41
C GLY A 283 26.35 16.96 11.04
N CYS A 284 25.36 17.26 11.90
CA CYS A 284 25.29 18.51 12.65
C CYS A 284 26.44 18.68 13.65
N ARG A 285 26.94 17.58 14.25
CA ARG A 285 28.08 17.63 15.18
C ARG A 285 29.39 17.90 14.45
N ILE A 286 29.59 17.27 13.29
CA ILE A 286 30.75 17.48 12.43
C ILE A 286 30.74 18.92 11.88
N LEU A 287 29.60 19.40 11.38
CA LEU A 287 29.48 20.78 10.89
C LEU A 287 29.72 21.83 11.98
N ASN A 288 29.28 21.60 13.22
CA ASN A 288 29.56 22.50 14.34
C ASN A 288 31.07 22.58 14.66
N ILE A 289 31.77 21.45 14.64
CA ILE A 289 33.22 21.38 14.89
C ILE A 289 34.04 22.00 13.75
N VAL A 290 33.71 21.66 12.50
CA VAL A 290 34.43 22.13 11.30
C VAL A 290 34.18 23.62 11.03
N SER A 291 33.01 24.15 11.42
CA SER A 291 32.64 25.56 11.23
C SER A 291 32.98 26.48 12.42
N LEU A 292 33.79 26.00 13.38
CA LEU A 292 34.20 26.73 14.59
C LEU A 292 33.01 27.37 15.36
N GLY A 293 31.89 26.66 15.47
CA GLY A 293 30.72 27.12 16.24
C GLY A 293 29.70 27.97 15.48
N SER A 294 29.88 28.23 14.18
CA SER A 294 28.93 29.03 13.40
C SER A 294 27.63 28.28 13.05
N VAL A 295 27.64 26.95 13.06
CA VAL A 295 26.42 26.12 12.91
C VAL A 295 25.91 25.66 14.28
N ASN A 296 24.80 26.25 14.74
CA ASN A 296 24.16 25.86 16.00
C ASN A 296 23.59 24.43 15.90
N TYR A 297 24.25 23.49 16.57
CA TYR A 297 23.87 22.07 16.63
C TYR A 297 22.39 21.84 16.98
N ARG A 298 21.84 22.66 17.89
CA ARG A 298 20.45 22.51 18.35
C ARG A 298 19.45 22.90 17.26
N LYS A 299 19.71 23.98 16.52
CA LYS A 299 18.93 24.36 15.33
C LYS A 299 19.07 23.34 14.20
N CYS A 300 20.28 22.83 14.00
CA CYS A 300 20.57 21.85 12.96
C CYS A 300 19.80 20.53 13.16
N ILE A 301 19.65 20.05 14.40
CA ILE A 301 18.89 18.82 14.69
C ILE A 301 17.37 19.04 14.65
N LEU A 302 16.88 20.14 15.25
CA LEU A 302 15.46 20.35 15.52
C LEU A 302 14.70 21.09 14.41
N GLY A 303 15.41 21.75 13.47
CA GLY A 303 14.79 22.64 12.48
C GLY A 303 14.27 23.95 13.09
N ASP A 304 13.89 24.91 12.25
CA ASP A 304 13.65 26.32 12.63
C ASP A 304 12.47 26.60 13.59
N ASN A 305 11.78 25.57 14.09
CA ASN A 305 10.69 25.71 15.06
C ASN A 305 11.10 25.56 16.53
N ALA A 306 12.39 25.40 16.83
CA ALA A 306 12.86 25.41 18.21
C ALA A 306 13.02 26.85 18.73
N THR A 307 12.01 27.36 19.44
CA THR A 307 12.10 28.61 20.22
C THR A 307 13.25 28.51 21.22
N ASN A 308 14.13 29.51 21.22
CA ASN A 308 15.17 29.65 22.24
C ASN A 308 14.53 29.72 23.63
N PRO A 309 15.03 29.01 24.65
CA PRO A 309 14.69 29.34 26.02
C PRO A 309 15.23 30.73 26.32
N SER A 310 14.34 31.63 26.75
CA SER A 310 14.67 32.93 27.32
C SER A 310 15.61 32.76 28.54
N PRO A 311 16.47 33.75 28.82
CA PRO A 311 17.54 33.66 29.81
C PRO A 311 17.06 33.35 31.24
#